data_AF-A0A6N4QKD7-F1
#
_entry.id   AF-A0A6N4QKD7-F1
#
_cell.length_a   1.000
_cell.length_b   1.000
_cell.length_c   1.000
_cell.angle_alpha   90.00
_cell.angle_beta   90.00
_cell.angle_gamma   90.00
#
_symmetry.space_group_name_H-M   'P 1'
#
loop_
_entity.id
_entity.type
_entity.pdbx_description
1 polymer ?
#
loop_
_entity_poly.entity_id
_entity_poly.type
_entity_poly.pdbx_seq_one_letter_code
_entity_poly.pdbx_strand_id
1 'polypeptide(L)'
;MLRNLWRDIQWSLRSVPHLLREWLAFYLSFTGRFTEFWKEKSASEKALFVAVTLQLLFSLSTWIEYTINLGGEETEGLRVSSNFYFIFLSAGVFFFGSFWRSHWLGSLLLSVQFLLGLGALVGIFFPEAFFVSFLREEDYVFSWKFYAFLGAWGITTLLSLNQFFQKD
;
A
#
# COMPACT_ATOMS: atom_id res chain seq x y z
N MET A 1 25.10 -24.40 27.66
CA MET A 1 24.52 -23.32 26.82
C MET A 1 24.94 -23.46 25.35
N LEU A 2 26.24 -23.45 25.01
CA LEU A 2 26.74 -23.60 23.63
C LEU A 2 26.32 -24.90 22.91
N ARG A 3 26.24 -26.02 23.63
CA ARG A 3 25.82 -27.32 23.06
C ARG A 3 24.34 -27.38 22.67
N ASN A 4 23.47 -26.63 23.37
CA ASN A 4 22.05 -26.54 23.02
C ASN A 4 21.87 -25.62 21.81
N LEU A 5 22.56 -24.47 21.79
CA LEU A 5 22.65 -23.58 20.63
C LEU A 5 23.12 -24.32 19.36
N TRP A 6 24.17 -25.15 19.47
CA TRP A 6 24.67 -25.94 18.34
C TRP A 6 23.64 -26.96 17.83
N ARG A 7 22.88 -27.59 18.76
CA ARG A 7 21.77 -28.46 18.39
C ARG A 7 20.73 -27.66 17.60
N ASP A 8 20.25 -26.54 18.14
CA ASP A 8 19.19 -25.74 17.53
C ASP A 8 19.59 -25.20 16.14
N ILE A 9 20.86 -24.79 15.96
CA ILE A 9 21.42 -24.42 14.65
C ILE A 9 21.39 -25.60 13.68
N GLN A 10 21.78 -26.79 14.14
CA GLN A 10 21.77 -28.00 13.31
C GLN A 10 20.34 -28.43 12.92
N TRP A 11 19.36 -28.25 13.81
CA TRP A 11 17.93 -28.45 13.52
C TRP A 11 17.41 -27.41 12.51
N SER A 12 17.77 -26.13 12.70
CA SER A 12 17.43 -25.04 11.77
C SER A 12 17.97 -25.31 10.37
N LEU A 13 19.27 -25.61 10.23
CA LEU A 13 19.90 -25.92 8.94
C LEU A 13 19.26 -27.13 8.24
N ARG A 14 18.84 -28.15 8.99
CA ARG A 14 18.09 -29.30 8.42
C ARG A 14 16.70 -28.94 7.96
N SER A 15 16.06 -27.95 8.58
CA SER A 15 14.72 -27.48 8.20
C SER A 15 14.72 -26.55 6.99
N VAL A 16 15.82 -25.83 6.73
CA VAL A 16 15.97 -24.93 5.58
C VAL A 16 15.59 -25.57 4.25
N PRO A 17 16.10 -26.76 3.84
CA PRO A 17 15.74 -27.34 2.54
C PRO A 17 14.26 -27.73 2.44
N HIS A 18 13.62 -28.10 3.55
CA HIS A 18 12.18 -28.36 3.56
C HIS A 18 11.37 -27.07 3.42
N LEU A 19 11.70 -26.04 4.19
CA LEU A 19 11.09 -24.73 4.05
C LEU A 19 11.26 -24.18 2.63
N LEU A 20 12.48 -24.28 2.07
CA LEU A 20 12.78 -23.77 0.75
C LEU A 20 11.99 -24.52 -0.33
N ARG A 21 11.82 -25.83 -0.20
CA ARG A 21 10.97 -26.62 -1.11
C ARG A 21 9.51 -26.19 -1.05
N GLU A 22 8.96 -26.00 0.15
CA GLU A 22 7.57 -25.57 0.32
C GLU A 22 7.36 -24.14 -0.19
N TRP A 23 8.28 -23.23 0.09
CA TRP A 23 8.24 -21.86 -0.45
C TRP A 23 8.32 -21.84 -1.97
N LEU A 24 9.14 -22.70 -2.57
CA LEU A 24 9.28 -22.80 -4.02
C LEU A 24 8.01 -23.39 -4.66
N ALA A 25 7.45 -24.45 -4.07
CA ALA A 25 6.18 -25.03 -4.51
C ALA A 25 5.03 -24.02 -4.43
N PHE A 26 4.95 -23.30 -3.30
CA PHE A 26 4.00 -22.21 -3.12
C PHE A 26 4.18 -21.12 -4.17
N TYR A 27 5.41 -20.66 -4.39
CA TYR A 27 5.71 -19.62 -5.37
C TYR A 27 5.33 -20.04 -6.79
N LEU A 28 5.66 -21.26 -7.22
CA LEU A 28 5.27 -21.79 -8.54
C LEU A 28 3.75 -21.92 -8.68
N SER A 29 3.06 -22.42 -7.65
CA SER A 29 1.60 -22.53 -7.66
C SER A 29 0.94 -21.15 -7.72
N PHE A 30 1.42 -20.20 -6.92
CA PHE A 30 0.93 -18.83 -6.86
C PHE A 30 1.15 -18.12 -8.19
N THR A 31 2.36 -18.17 -8.75
CA THR A 31 2.67 -17.55 -10.05
C THR A 31 1.84 -18.16 -11.17
N GLY A 32 1.66 -19.49 -11.22
CA GLY A 32 0.78 -20.14 -12.18
C GLY A 32 -0.64 -19.57 -12.15
N ARG A 33 -1.28 -19.59 -10.96
CA ARG A 33 -2.63 -19.04 -10.77
C ARG A 33 -2.72 -17.54 -11.08
N PHE A 34 -1.69 -16.77 -10.70
CA PHE A 34 -1.64 -15.34 -10.97
C PHE A 34 -1.53 -15.05 -12.47
N THR A 35 -0.77 -15.85 -13.23
CA THR A 35 -0.68 -15.67 -14.68
C THR A 35 -1.99 -15.98 -15.40
N GLU A 36 -2.74 -17.00 -14.95
CA GLU A 36 -4.09 -17.29 -15.45
C GLU A 36 -5.05 -16.14 -15.14
N PHE A 37 -5.10 -15.72 -13.87
CA PHE A 37 -5.86 -14.57 -13.42
C PHE A 37 -5.54 -13.28 -14.20
N TRP A 38 -4.25 -13.04 -14.49
CA TRP A 38 -3.83 -11.88 -15.26
C TRP A 38 -4.28 -11.97 -16.73
N LYS A 39 -4.25 -13.16 -17.33
CA LYS A 39 -4.69 -13.35 -18.73
C LYS A 39 -6.19 -13.08 -18.90
N GLU A 40 -7.00 -13.47 -17.92
CA GLU A 40 -8.45 -13.31 -17.95
C GLU A 40 -8.93 -11.86 -17.77
N LYS A 41 -8.08 -10.96 -17.26
CA LYS A 41 -8.45 -9.56 -17.02
C LYS A 41 -8.41 -8.72 -18.29
N SER A 42 -9.41 -7.84 -18.42
CA SER A 42 -9.43 -6.80 -19.45
C SER A 42 -8.28 -5.79 -19.25
N ALA A 43 -8.00 -4.98 -20.28
CA ALA A 43 -6.99 -3.92 -20.16
C ALA A 43 -7.33 -2.91 -19.05
N SER A 44 -8.62 -2.57 -18.87
CA SER A 44 -9.08 -1.67 -17.82
C SER A 44 -8.95 -2.29 -16.43
N GLU A 45 -9.27 -3.57 -16.26
CA GLU A 45 -9.08 -4.28 -14.99
C GLU A 45 -7.60 -4.40 -14.61
N LYS A 46 -6.71 -4.57 -15.59
CA LYS A 46 -5.25 -4.58 -15.39
C LYS A 46 -4.73 -3.21 -14.97
N ALA A 47 -5.19 -2.14 -15.64
CA ALA A 47 -4.84 -0.77 -15.27
C ALA A 47 -5.31 -0.46 -13.85
N LEU A 48 -6.55 -0.84 -13.50
CA LEU A 48 -7.09 -0.66 -12.16
C LEU A 48 -6.25 -1.43 -11.14
N PHE A 49 -5.90 -2.69 -11.41
CA PHE A 49 -5.04 -3.49 -10.55
C PHE A 49 -3.69 -2.80 -10.25
N VAL A 50 -3.03 -2.29 -11.29
CA VAL A 50 -1.75 -1.57 -11.11
C VAL A 50 -1.95 -0.30 -10.30
N ALA A 51 -3.00 0.48 -10.60
CA ALA A 51 -3.30 1.72 -9.88
C ALA A 51 -3.58 1.47 -8.39
N VAL A 52 -4.43 0.49 -8.04
CA VAL A 52 -4.71 0.13 -6.65
C VAL A 52 -3.49 -0.44 -5.93
N THR A 53 -2.61 -1.14 -6.66
CA THR A 53 -1.34 -1.65 -6.12
C THR A 53 -0.41 -0.50 -5.77
N LEU A 54 -0.21 0.46 -6.68
CA LEU A 54 0.60 1.65 -6.44
C LEU A 54 0.02 2.48 -5.29
N GLN A 55 -1.30 2.66 -5.25
CA GLN A 55 -1.99 3.36 -4.17
C GLN A 55 -1.68 2.70 -2.81
N LEU A 56 -1.78 1.37 -2.71
CA LEU A 56 -1.44 0.63 -1.50
C LEU A 56 0.05 0.78 -1.14
N LEU A 57 0.96 0.60 -2.09
CA LEU A 57 2.40 0.72 -1.84
C LEU A 57 2.79 2.11 -1.33
N PHE A 58 2.27 3.18 -1.96
CA PHE A 58 2.55 4.53 -1.51
C PHE A 58 1.85 4.84 -0.19
N SER A 59 0.69 4.25 0.12
CA SER A 59 0.06 4.39 1.46
C SER A 59 0.90 3.81 2.59
N LEU A 60 1.72 2.78 2.31
CA LEU A 60 2.63 2.17 3.27
C LEU A 60 3.92 3.00 3.46
N SER A 61 4.18 3.99 2.63
CA SER A 61 5.41 4.77 2.67
C SER A 61 5.38 5.91 3.71
N THR A 62 6.53 6.53 3.96
CA THR A 62 6.62 7.74 4.80
C THR A 62 6.23 8.96 3.96
N TRP A 63 5.27 9.73 4.43
CA TRP A 63 4.74 10.89 3.71
C TRP A 63 5.28 12.22 4.19
N ILE A 64 5.76 12.26 5.42
CA ILE A 64 6.35 13.42 6.06
C ILE A 64 7.85 13.17 6.19
N GLU A 65 8.64 14.12 5.72
CA GLU A 65 10.07 14.19 5.93
C GLU A 65 10.35 15.41 6.82
N TYR A 66 11.22 15.26 7.80
CA TYR A 66 11.64 16.34 8.67
C TYR A 66 13.16 16.46 8.63
N THR A 67 13.68 17.68 8.79
CA THR A 67 15.13 17.92 8.82
C THR A 67 15.56 18.26 10.23
N ILE A 68 16.45 17.46 10.82
CA ILE A 68 17.10 17.79 12.09
C ILE A 68 18.53 18.23 11.81
N ASN A 69 18.99 19.25 12.53
CA ASN A 69 20.38 19.68 12.53
C ASN A 69 21.07 19.29 13.84
N LEU A 70 21.79 18.16 13.84
CA LEU A 70 22.59 17.66 14.97
C LEU A 70 24.09 17.74 14.66
N GLY A 71 24.55 18.84 14.05
CA GLY A 71 25.93 19.01 13.57
C GLY A 71 26.13 18.63 12.10
N GLY A 72 25.04 18.28 11.41
CA GLY A 72 24.87 18.08 9.98
C GLY A 72 23.37 18.06 9.66
N GLU A 73 22.96 18.47 8.46
CA GLU A 73 21.56 18.38 8.03
C GLU A 73 21.23 16.93 7.64
N GLU A 74 20.37 16.28 8.43
CA GLU A 74 19.86 14.94 8.16
C GLU A 74 18.34 15.00 7.97
N THR A 75 17.86 14.49 6.83
CA THR A 75 16.42 14.41 6.52
C THR A 75 15.93 12.99 6.81
N GLU A 76 14.96 12.89 7.71
CA GLU A 76 14.42 11.61 8.17
C GLU A 76 12.91 11.51 7.88
N GLY A 77 12.47 10.30 7.51
CA GLY A 77 11.08 10.04 7.17
C GLY A 77 10.26 9.62 8.39
N LEU A 78 9.22 10.37 8.73
CA LEU A 78 8.27 9.98 9.76
C LEU A 78 7.12 9.17 9.17
N ARG A 79 6.83 8.05 9.83
CA ARG A 79 5.56 7.34 9.64
C ARG A 79 4.58 7.81 10.71
N VAL A 80 3.56 8.52 10.28
CA VAL A 80 2.52 9.03 11.16
C VAL A 80 1.48 7.94 11.45
N SER A 81 0.95 7.89 12.67
CA SER A 81 -0.18 7.03 13.05
C SER A 81 -1.39 7.17 12.10
N SER A 82 -1.72 8.38 11.66
CA SER A 82 -2.82 8.65 10.72
C SER A 82 -2.64 8.03 9.34
N ASN A 83 -1.43 7.63 8.95
CA ASN A 83 -1.24 6.84 7.71
C ASN A 83 -2.00 5.51 7.78
N PHE A 84 -2.31 5.00 8.98
CA PHE A 84 -3.14 3.81 9.15
C PHE A 84 -4.50 3.93 8.46
N TYR A 85 -5.13 5.11 8.49
CA TYR A 85 -6.39 5.37 7.80
C TYR A 85 -6.27 5.07 6.29
N PHE A 86 -5.22 5.60 5.65
CA PHE A 86 -4.99 5.39 4.22
C PHE A 86 -4.55 3.98 3.88
N ILE A 87 -3.74 3.36 4.75
CA ILE A 87 -3.31 1.96 4.59
C ILE A 87 -4.52 1.04 4.62
N PHE A 88 -5.38 1.18 5.62
CA PHE A 88 -6.54 0.32 5.79
C PHE A 88 -7.51 0.44 4.61
N LEU A 89 -7.88 1.66 4.24
CA LEU A 89 -8.78 1.90 3.12
C LEU A 89 -8.15 1.48 1.78
N SER A 90 -6.87 1.74 1.56
CA SER A 90 -6.17 1.31 0.33
C SER A 90 -6.02 -0.21 0.25
N ALA A 91 -5.78 -0.88 1.37
CA ALA A 91 -5.75 -2.35 1.42
C ALA A 91 -7.13 -2.95 1.10
N GLY A 92 -8.20 -2.34 1.62
CA GLY A 92 -9.58 -2.71 1.26
C GLY A 92 -9.85 -2.56 -0.24
N VAL A 93 -9.54 -1.38 -0.81
CA VAL A 93 -9.67 -1.11 -2.25
C VAL A 93 -8.84 -2.10 -3.07
N PHE A 94 -7.59 -2.37 -2.67
CA PHE A 94 -6.73 -3.32 -3.34
C PHE A 94 -7.35 -4.71 -3.36
N PHE A 95 -7.82 -5.22 -2.21
CA PHE A 95 -8.37 -6.55 -2.11
C PHE A 95 -9.67 -6.70 -2.92
N PHE A 96 -10.62 -5.80 -2.69
CA PHE A 96 -11.93 -5.88 -3.36
C PHE A 96 -11.84 -5.52 -4.85
N GLY A 97 -11.09 -4.47 -5.22
CA GLY A 97 -10.92 -4.03 -6.59
C GLY A 97 -10.10 -4.98 -7.46
N SER A 98 -9.17 -5.73 -6.86
CA SER A 98 -8.35 -6.69 -7.60
C SER A 98 -9.05 -8.04 -7.77
N PHE A 99 -9.60 -8.60 -6.70
CA PHE A 99 -9.96 -10.02 -6.64
C PHE A 99 -11.46 -10.30 -6.61
N TRP A 100 -12.30 -9.29 -6.37
CA TRP A 100 -13.74 -9.47 -6.29
C TRP A 100 -14.42 -9.10 -7.62
N ARG A 101 -15.51 -9.79 -7.97
CA ARG A 101 -16.39 -9.43 -9.09
C ARG A 101 -17.83 -9.44 -8.58
N SER A 102 -18.41 -8.27 -8.36
CA SER A 102 -19.79 -8.15 -7.92
C SER A 102 -20.43 -6.83 -8.34
N HIS A 103 -21.76 -6.79 -8.35
CA HIS A 103 -22.53 -5.61 -8.74
C HIS A 103 -22.33 -4.42 -7.78
N TRP A 104 -22.07 -4.67 -6.50
CA TRP A 104 -21.82 -3.61 -5.52
C TRP A 104 -20.38 -3.08 -5.54
N LEU A 105 -19.46 -3.73 -6.25
CA LEU A 105 -18.04 -3.42 -6.19
C LEU A 105 -17.74 -1.98 -6.63
N GLY A 106 -18.33 -1.53 -7.74
CA GLY A 106 -18.12 -0.17 -8.23
C GLY A 106 -18.54 0.90 -7.21
N SER A 107 -19.70 0.70 -6.55
CA SER A 107 -20.18 1.60 -5.49
C SER A 107 -19.24 1.59 -4.28
N LEU A 108 -18.75 0.42 -3.86
CA LEU A 108 -17.80 0.34 -2.75
C LEU A 108 -16.49 1.06 -3.10
N LEU A 109 -15.92 0.78 -4.27
CA LEU A 109 -14.66 1.40 -4.70
C LEU A 109 -14.79 2.92 -4.71
N LEU A 110 -15.83 3.47 -5.32
CA LEU A 110 -16.05 4.91 -5.35
C LEU A 110 -16.26 5.51 -3.95
N SER A 111 -17.01 4.84 -3.10
CA SER A 111 -17.24 5.30 -1.72
C SER A 111 -15.93 5.36 -0.92
N VAL A 112 -15.09 4.34 -1.04
CA VAL A 112 -13.79 4.31 -0.36
C VAL A 112 -12.82 5.30 -0.96
N GLN A 113 -12.80 5.47 -2.29
CA GLN A 113 -11.99 6.49 -2.97
C GLN A 113 -12.38 7.91 -2.53
N PHE A 114 -13.68 8.16 -2.33
CA PHE A 114 -14.18 9.43 -1.79
C PHE A 114 -13.69 9.67 -0.36
N LEU A 115 -13.78 8.66 0.52
CA LEU A 115 -13.27 8.75 1.89
C LEU A 115 -11.75 8.98 1.94
N LEU A 116 -11.00 8.30 1.07
CA LEU A 116 -9.56 8.54 0.90
C LEU A 116 -9.28 9.98 0.46
N GLY A 117 -10.07 10.50 -0.47
CA GLY A 117 -9.99 11.88 -0.94
C GLY A 117 -10.27 12.90 0.17
N LEU A 118 -11.31 12.68 0.98
CA LEU A 118 -11.60 13.54 2.14
C LEU A 118 -10.45 13.53 3.14
N GLY A 119 -9.91 12.35 3.46
CA GLY A 119 -8.74 12.25 4.34
C GLY A 119 -7.52 12.96 3.77
N ALA A 120 -7.27 12.83 2.46
CA ALA A 120 -6.18 13.53 1.78
C ALA A 120 -6.36 15.05 1.81
N LEU A 121 -7.58 15.56 1.57
CA LEU A 121 -7.89 16.99 1.65
C LEU A 121 -7.66 17.51 3.07
N VAL A 122 -8.15 16.81 4.10
CA VAL A 122 -7.88 17.18 5.49
C VAL A 122 -6.37 17.17 5.78
N GLY A 123 -5.65 16.16 5.28
CA GLY A 123 -4.20 16.09 5.43
C GLY A 123 -3.42 17.21 4.73
N ILE A 124 -3.93 17.75 3.62
CA ILE A 124 -3.31 18.87 2.89
C ILE A 124 -3.61 20.21 3.58
N PHE A 125 -4.86 20.43 4.02
CA PHE A 125 -5.27 21.71 4.60
C PHE A 125 -4.99 21.83 6.11
N PHE A 126 -4.94 20.70 6.82
CA PHE A 126 -4.72 20.63 8.27
C PHE A 126 -3.65 19.58 8.63
N PRO A 127 -2.43 19.69 8.06
CA PRO A 127 -1.37 18.71 8.26
C PRO A 127 -0.92 18.57 9.71
N GLU A 128 -0.97 19.63 10.53
CA GLU A 128 -0.61 19.55 11.96
C GLU A 128 -1.56 18.64 12.74
N ALA A 129 -2.88 18.81 12.54
CA ALA A 129 -3.89 18.03 13.25
C ALA A 129 -3.92 16.57 12.78
N PHE A 130 -3.58 16.35 11.52
CA PHE A 130 -3.79 15.06 10.86
C PHE A 130 -2.52 14.25 10.72
N PHE A 131 -1.38 14.87 10.44
CA PHE A 131 -0.10 14.18 10.27
C PHE A 131 0.89 14.44 11.40
N VAL A 132 0.92 15.63 11.99
CA VAL A 132 2.06 15.98 12.84
C VAL A 132 1.65 16.85 14.02
N SER A 133 1.00 16.24 15.02
CA SER A 133 0.55 16.99 16.21
C SER A 133 1.69 17.49 17.11
N PHE A 134 2.95 17.13 16.80
CA PHE A 134 4.13 17.41 17.64
C PHE A 134 5.29 18.11 16.91
N LEU A 135 5.23 18.30 15.58
CA LEU A 135 6.24 19.07 14.84
C LEU A 135 5.63 20.41 14.42
N ARG A 136 6.47 21.44 14.37
CA ARG A 136 6.08 22.75 13.86
C ARG A 136 6.05 22.69 12.34
N GLU A 137 5.19 23.50 11.71
CA GLU A 137 5.10 23.65 10.25
C GLU A 137 6.43 23.97 9.55
N GLU A 138 7.35 24.63 10.26
CA GLU A 138 8.68 24.99 9.74
C GLU A 138 9.64 23.79 9.58
N ASP A 139 9.36 22.67 10.26
CA ASP A 139 10.31 21.55 10.40
C ASP A 139 9.97 20.33 9.52
N TYR A 140 8.87 20.35 8.77
CA TYR A 140 8.48 19.23 7.93
C TYR A 140 8.07 19.61 6.50
N VAL A 141 8.29 18.67 5.59
CA VAL A 141 7.92 18.77 4.18
C VAL A 141 7.23 17.47 3.76
N PHE A 142 6.26 17.58 2.85
CA PHE A 142 5.69 16.39 2.21
C PHE A 142 6.70 15.74 1.27
N SER A 143 6.98 14.46 1.49
CA SER A 143 7.81 13.65 0.61
C SER A 143 7.17 13.49 -0.77
N TRP A 144 7.98 13.28 -1.80
CA TRP A 144 7.50 12.92 -3.15
C TRP A 144 6.53 11.72 -3.14
N LYS A 145 6.68 10.82 -2.16
CA LYS A 145 5.84 9.64 -1.96
C LYS A 145 4.38 9.99 -1.63
N PHE A 146 4.15 11.09 -0.92
CA PHE A 146 2.81 11.60 -0.64
C PHE A 146 2.12 12.03 -1.95
N TYR A 147 2.81 12.79 -2.79
CA TYR A 147 2.29 13.19 -4.10
C TYR A 147 2.09 12.00 -5.03
N ALA A 148 2.99 11.00 -4.98
CA ALA A 148 2.83 9.75 -5.72
C ALA A 148 1.59 8.96 -5.26
N PHE A 149 1.29 8.95 -3.96
CA PHE A 149 0.03 8.42 -3.44
C PHE A 149 -1.17 9.17 -4.01
N LEU A 150 -1.18 10.50 -3.98
CA LEU A 150 -2.29 11.31 -4.53
C LEU A 150 -2.49 11.06 -6.04
N GLY A 151 -1.40 10.92 -6.80
CA GLY A 151 -1.45 10.55 -8.21
C GLY A 151 -2.07 9.17 -8.41
N ALA A 152 -1.62 8.16 -7.66
CA ALA A 152 -2.18 6.81 -7.73
C ALA A 152 -3.66 6.76 -7.30
N TRP A 153 -4.02 7.50 -6.25
CA TRP A 153 -5.41 7.69 -5.81
C TRP A 153 -6.28 8.34 -6.89
N GLY A 154 -5.80 9.40 -7.53
CA GLY A 154 -6.51 10.08 -8.62
C GLY A 154 -6.75 9.16 -9.81
N ILE A 155 -5.71 8.44 -10.26
CA ILE A 155 -5.84 7.45 -11.35
C ILE A 155 -6.82 6.34 -10.95
N THR A 156 -6.71 5.81 -9.73
CA THR A 156 -7.62 4.77 -9.24
C THR A 156 -9.06 5.24 -9.19
N THR A 157 -9.29 6.48 -8.77
CA THR A 157 -10.62 7.11 -8.75
C THR A 157 -11.20 7.22 -10.16
N LEU A 158 -10.41 7.71 -11.13
CA LEU A 158 -10.85 7.82 -12.52
C LEU A 158 -11.16 6.45 -13.14
N LEU A 159 -10.34 5.44 -12.90
CA LEU A 159 -10.57 4.09 -13.38
C LEU A 159 -11.80 3.45 -12.72
N SER A 160 -12.01 3.69 -11.43
CA SER A 160 -13.19 3.23 -10.69
C SER A 160 -14.47 3.91 -11.20
N LEU A 161 -14.42 5.21 -11.52
CA LEU A 161 -15.53 5.94 -12.13
C LEU A 161 -15.85 5.37 -13.51
N ASN A 162 -14.82 5.17 -14.35
CA ASN A 162 -15.01 4.58 -15.66
C ASN A 162 -15.66 3.18 -15.56
N GLN A 163 -15.19 2.32 -14.65
CA GLN A 163 -15.78 1.01 -14.42
C GLN A 163 -17.24 1.09 -13.90
N PHE A 164 -17.56 2.11 -13.09
CA PHE A 164 -18.91 2.31 -12.57
C PHE A 164 -19.90 2.74 -13.66
N PHE A 165 -19.46 3.57 -14.62
CA PHE A 165 -20.30 4.06 -15.71
C PHE A 165 -20.35 3.15 -16.94
N GLN A 166 -19.32 2.33 -17.19
CA GLN A 166 -19.31 1.31 -18.25
C GLN A 166 -20.20 0.09 -17.93
N LYS A 167 -21.18 0.24 -17.05
CA LYS A 167 -22.07 -0.83 -16.57
C LYS A 167 -23.26 -1.13 -17.49
N ASP A 168 -23.21 -0.62 -18.72
CA ASP A 168 -24.16 -0.89 -19.80
C ASP A 168 -23.69 -2.06 -20.67
#